data_AF-A0A961C4I9-F1
#
_entry.id   AF-A0A961C4I9-F1
#
_cell.length_a   1.000
_cell.length_b   1.000
_cell.length_c   1.000
_cell.angle_alpha   90.00
_cell.angle_beta   90.00
_cell.angle_gamma   90.00
#
_symmetry.space_group_name_H-M   'P 1'
#
loop_
_entity.id
_entity.type
_entity.pdbx_description
1 polymer ?
#
loop_
_entity_poly.entity_id
_entity_poly.type
_entity_poly.pdbx_seq_one_letter_code
_entity_poly.pdbx_strand_id
1 'polypeptide(L)'
;SRTSAVSVPGHDPSALALLTCASLGAPGPNRRSDSIDITASVSQVDPSTSQGGEVVAQLIVRGVEERVASELRRRAAANGRSAEAEHREILRRALLDDDRFKAALASMPDVGLDPDFARPRDLGRPVEL
;
A
#
# COMPACT_ATOMS: atom_id res chain seq x y z
N SER A 1 27.81 36.03 -40.47
CA SER A 1 26.35 36.14 -40.46
C SER A 1 25.79 35.48 -41.72
N ARG A 2 25.22 34.28 -41.60
CA ARG A 2 24.56 33.57 -42.72
C ARG A 2 23.18 33.08 -42.26
N THR A 3 22.24 33.24 -43.17
CA THR A 3 20.80 33.01 -43.14
C THR A 3 20.41 31.53 -43.07
N SER A 4 19.25 31.21 -42.48
CA SER A 4 18.20 30.42 -43.14
C SER A 4 16.92 30.30 -42.30
N ALA A 5 15.79 30.48 -42.98
CA ALA A 5 14.43 30.24 -42.53
C ALA A 5 13.90 28.91 -43.12
N VAL A 6 13.02 28.23 -42.39
CA VAL A 6 12.19 27.05 -42.76
C VAL A 6 10.90 27.24 -41.93
N SER A 7 9.65 27.49 -42.39
CA SER A 7 8.79 27.05 -43.52
C SER A 7 8.46 25.55 -43.45
N VAL A 8 7.24 25.00 -43.27
CA VAL A 8 5.83 25.44 -43.27
C VAL A 8 4.99 24.34 -42.52
N PRO A 9 3.67 24.06 -42.75
CA PRO A 9 2.60 24.11 -41.74
C PRO A 9 1.93 22.75 -41.43
N GLY A 10 0.83 22.77 -40.67
CA GLY A 10 -0.34 21.97 -41.06
C GLY A 10 -1.16 21.30 -39.96
N HIS A 11 -2.45 21.65 -39.98
CA HIS A 11 -3.62 20.76 -39.76
C HIS A 11 -4.14 20.51 -38.33
N ASP A 12 -4.83 21.52 -37.80
CA ASP A 12 -6.29 21.61 -37.60
C ASP A 12 -7.15 20.41 -37.09
N PRO A 13 -8.30 20.76 -36.45
CA PRO A 13 -8.93 20.04 -35.36
C PRO A 13 -10.14 19.22 -35.84
N SER A 14 -10.55 18.22 -35.03
CA SER A 14 -11.95 17.75 -34.83
C SER A 14 -11.99 16.26 -34.49
N ALA A 15 -12.43 15.93 -33.29
CA ALA A 15 -13.17 14.69 -33.04
C ALA A 15 -14.01 14.85 -31.77
N LEU A 16 -15.20 15.41 -31.97
CA LEU A 16 -16.35 15.24 -31.08
C LEU A 16 -16.64 13.75 -30.90
N ALA A 17 -16.89 13.33 -29.66
CA ALA A 17 -17.92 12.34 -29.36
C ALA A 17 -18.33 12.47 -27.89
N LEU A 18 -19.47 13.13 -27.67
CA LEU A 18 -20.27 12.95 -26.48
C LEU A 18 -20.77 11.51 -26.44
N LEU A 19 -20.65 10.83 -25.30
CA LEU A 19 -21.58 9.77 -24.96
C LEU A 19 -21.94 9.84 -23.48
N THR A 20 -23.09 10.46 -23.24
CA THR A 20 -23.90 10.29 -22.04
C THR A 20 -24.52 8.89 -22.06
N CYS A 21 -24.27 8.09 -21.03
CA CYS A 21 -25.15 6.98 -20.66
C CYS A 21 -25.44 7.07 -19.17
N ALA A 22 -26.69 7.43 -18.86
CA ALA A 22 -27.28 7.31 -17.55
C ALA A 22 -27.68 5.85 -17.27
N SER A 23 -27.76 5.54 -15.97
CA SER A 23 -28.61 4.51 -15.34
C SER A 23 -28.26 3.04 -15.60
N LEU A 24 -27.83 2.33 -14.56
CA LEU A 24 -28.50 1.12 -14.04
C LEU A 24 -27.81 0.60 -12.77
N GLY A 25 -28.50 0.73 -11.63
CA GLY A 25 -28.36 -0.10 -10.44
C GLY A 25 -26.99 -0.16 -9.77
N ALA A 26 -26.73 0.74 -8.81
CA ALA A 26 -25.72 0.46 -7.80
C ALA A 26 -26.16 -0.81 -7.02
N PRO A 27 -25.38 -1.90 -7.01
CA PRO A 27 -25.68 -3.04 -6.16
C PRO A 27 -25.61 -2.56 -4.69
N GLY A 28 -26.69 -2.81 -3.95
CA GLY A 28 -26.74 -2.52 -2.52
C GLY A 28 -25.57 -3.18 -1.77
N PRO A 29 -25.17 -2.65 -0.61
CA PRO A 29 -24.03 -3.18 0.13
C PRO A 29 -24.41 -4.53 0.73
N ASN A 30 -24.28 -5.61 -0.04
CA ASN A 30 -24.27 -6.95 0.50
C ASN A 30 -22.90 -7.15 1.13
N ARG A 31 -22.75 -6.57 2.33
CA ARG A 31 -21.63 -6.77 3.25
C ARG A 31 -21.75 -8.21 3.78
N ARG A 32 -21.59 -9.18 2.88
CA ARG A 32 -21.19 -10.53 3.28
C ARG A 32 -19.75 -10.37 3.72
N SER A 33 -19.50 -10.77 4.96
CA SER A 33 -18.16 -10.85 5.50
C SER A 33 -17.34 -11.78 4.61
N ASP A 34 -16.59 -11.22 3.67
CA ASP A 34 -15.50 -11.94 3.00
C ASP A 34 -14.38 -12.05 4.05
N SER A 35 -14.56 -12.98 4.98
CA SER A 35 -13.55 -13.28 5.98
C SER A 35 -12.39 -13.97 5.29
N ILE A 36 -11.35 -13.20 4.95
CA ILE A 36 -10.08 -13.75 4.54
C ILE A 36 -9.48 -14.43 5.77
N ASP A 37 -9.44 -15.77 5.76
CA ASP A 37 -8.82 -16.55 6.82
C ASP A 37 -7.31 -16.52 6.66
N ILE A 38 -6.63 -15.88 7.62
CA ILE A 38 -5.19 -15.82 7.69
C ILE A 38 -4.73 -16.80 8.78
N THR A 39 -4.04 -17.86 8.38
CA THR A 39 -3.38 -18.78 9.33
C THR A 39 -1.87 -18.57 9.27
N ALA A 40 -1.30 -18.13 10.38
CA ALA A 40 0.15 -18.09 10.58
C ALA A 40 0.54 -19.21 11.54
N SER A 41 1.59 -19.97 11.21
CA SER A 41 2.14 -20.98 12.11
C SER A 41 3.65 -20.81 12.17
N VAL A 42 4.18 -20.68 13.39
CA VAL A 42 5.61 -20.71 13.67
C VAL A 42 5.94 -22.14 14.06
N SER A 43 6.58 -22.87 13.16
CA SER A 43 7.13 -24.18 13.48
C SER A 43 8.44 -23.97 14.22
N GLN A 44 8.50 -24.33 15.50
CA GLN A 44 9.75 -24.32 16.26
C GLN A 44 10.71 -25.34 15.66
N VAL A 45 11.92 -24.89 15.32
CA VAL A 45 13.02 -25.77 14.91
C VAL A 45 13.71 -26.28 16.16
N ASP A 46 13.96 -27.59 16.25
CA ASP A 46 14.65 -28.20 17.38
C ASP A 46 16.01 -27.53 17.63
N PRO A 47 16.32 -27.08 18.87
CA PRO A 47 17.56 -26.36 19.18
C PRO A 47 18.82 -27.22 19.11
N SER A 48 18.70 -28.52 18.84
CA SER A 48 19.81 -29.48 18.75
C SER A 48 20.66 -29.34 17.48
N THR A 49 20.22 -28.56 16.49
CA THR A 49 20.98 -28.32 15.26
C THR A 49 21.98 -27.18 15.49
N SER A 50 23.25 -27.52 15.72
CA SER A 50 24.37 -26.59 15.98
C SER A 50 24.77 -25.66 14.82
N GLN A 51 23.88 -25.39 13.86
CA GLN A 51 24.02 -24.30 12.90
C GLN A 51 22.70 -23.55 12.88
N GLY A 52 22.75 -22.24 13.15
CA GLY A 52 21.58 -21.37 13.35
C GLY A 52 20.50 -21.59 12.30
N GLY A 53 19.51 -22.41 12.65
CA GLY A 53 18.34 -22.65 11.83
C GLY A 53 17.51 -21.38 11.85
N GLU A 54 17.45 -20.69 10.71
CA GLU A 54 16.56 -19.55 10.55
C GLU A 54 15.13 -20.03 10.79
N VAL A 55 14.44 -19.47 11.79
CA VAL A 55 13.04 -19.80 12.06
C VAL A 55 12.21 -19.17 10.96
N VAL A 56 11.82 -19.97 9.97
CA VAL A 56 11.02 -19.49 8.84
C VAL A 56 9.54 -19.60 9.20
N ALA A 57 8.87 -18.44 9.35
CA ALA A 57 7.42 -18.41 9.58
C ALA A 57 6.66 -18.67 8.26
N GLN A 58 5.62 -19.50 8.31
CA GLN A 58 4.75 -19.77 7.16
C GLN A 58 3.40 -19.04 7.30
N LEU A 59 2.95 -18.44 6.21
CA LEU A 59 1.66 -17.76 6.10
C LEU A 59 0.82 -18.39 4.98
N ILE A 60 -0.39 -18.85 5.31
CA ILE A 60 -1.36 -19.35 4.33
C ILE A 60 -2.60 -18.46 4.38
N VAL A 61 -2.98 -17.92 3.22
CA VAL A 61 -4.16 -17.09 3.06
C VAL A 61 -5.20 -17.86 2.26
N ARG A 62 -6.39 -18.02 2.83
CA ARG A 62 -7.52 -18.73 2.22
C ARG A 62 -8.67 -17.75 1.94
N GLY A 63 -9.58 -18.14 1.05
CA GLY A 63 -10.75 -17.32 0.72
C GLY A 63 -10.44 -16.01 -0.01
N VAL A 64 -9.39 -15.98 -0.83
CA VAL A 64 -9.02 -14.79 -1.62
C VAL A 64 -9.88 -14.72 -2.89
N GLU A 65 -10.39 -13.53 -3.20
CA GLU A 65 -11.12 -13.29 -4.45
C GLU A 65 -10.25 -13.61 -5.68
N GLU A 66 -10.81 -14.31 -6.67
CA GLU A 66 -10.07 -14.73 -7.88
C GLU A 66 -9.44 -13.54 -8.63
N ARG A 67 -10.10 -12.37 -8.63
CA ARG A 67 -9.56 -11.14 -9.23
C ARG A 67 -8.26 -10.71 -8.55
N VAL A 68 -8.21 -10.79 -7.23
CA VAL A 68 -7.01 -10.43 -6.44
C VAL A 68 -5.89 -11.43 -6.69
N ALA A 69 -6.19 -12.73 -6.69
CA ALA A 69 -5.20 -13.77 -6.98
C ALA A 69 -4.63 -13.68 -8.42
N SER A 70 -5.49 -13.35 -9.39
CA SER A 70 -5.09 -13.11 -10.78
C SER A 70 -4.21 -11.87 -10.93
N GLU A 71 -4.57 -10.77 -10.28
CA GLU A 71 -3.78 -9.54 -10.29
C GLU A 71 -2.41 -9.73 -9.64
N LEU A 72 -2.35 -10.47 -8.52
CA LEU A 72 -1.09 -10.80 -7.85
C LEU A 72 -0.15 -11.57 -8.79
N ARG A 73 -0.66 -12.59 -9.49
CA ARG A 73 0.12 -13.36 -10.48
C ARG A 73 0.61 -12.47 -11.62
N ARG A 74 -0.24 -11.58 -12.13
CA ARG A 74 0.14 -10.63 -13.18
C ARG A 74 1.28 -9.71 -12.73
N ARG A 75 1.18 -9.13 -11.53
CA ARG A 75 2.23 -8.30 -10.93
C ARG A 75 3.52 -9.07 -10.72
N ALA A 76 3.43 -10.30 -10.22
CA ALA A 76 4.60 -11.16 -10.02
C ALA A 76 5.33 -11.45 -11.35
N ALA A 77 4.57 -11.77 -12.41
CA ALA A 77 5.12 -11.96 -13.75
C ALA A 77 5.80 -10.69 -14.30
N ALA A 78 5.18 -9.52 -14.11
CA ALA A 78 5.77 -8.24 -14.52
C ALA A 78 7.08 -7.92 -13.78
N ASN A 79 7.22 -8.36 -12.53
CA ASN A 79 8.42 -8.19 -11.71
C ASN A 79 9.43 -9.34 -11.84
N GLY A 80 9.16 -10.36 -12.66
CA GLY A 80 10.02 -11.54 -12.82
C GLY A 80 10.11 -12.41 -11.56
N ARG A 81 9.06 -12.44 -10.73
CA ARG A 81 9.01 -13.17 -9.45
C ARG A 81 7.90 -14.21 -9.44
N SER A 82 8.01 -15.18 -8.53
CA SER A 82 6.89 -16.05 -8.19
C SER A 82 5.81 -15.27 -7.44
N ALA A 83 4.56 -15.74 -7.51
CA ALA A 83 3.45 -15.11 -6.79
C ALA A 83 3.70 -15.05 -5.27
N GLU A 84 4.34 -16.06 -4.70
CA GLU A 84 4.71 -16.09 -3.27
C GLU A 84 5.79 -15.05 -2.95
N ALA A 85 6.82 -14.93 -3.79
CA ALA A 85 7.88 -13.94 -3.59
C ALA A 85 7.35 -12.50 -3.70
N GLU A 86 6.43 -12.24 -4.64
CA GLU A 86 5.76 -10.95 -4.77
C GLU A 86 4.83 -10.68 -3.58
N HIS A 87 4.09 -11.69 -3.11
CA HIS A 87 3.28 -11.58 -1.90
C HIS A 87 4.12 -11.17 -0.68
N ARG A 88 5.25 -11.86 -0.47
CA ARG A 88 6.19 -11.55 0.60
C ARG A 88 6.74 -10.13 0.49
N GLU A 89 7.03 -9.67 -0.72
CA GLU A 89 7.47 -8.30 -0.97
C GLU A 89 6.40 -7.26 -0.66
N ILE A 90 5.14 -7.52 -1.04
CA ILE A 90 4.01 -6.65 -0.69
C ILE A 90 3.85 -6.56 0.83
N LEU A 91 3.94 -7.68 1.55
CA LEU A 91 3.88 -7.68 3.02
C LEU A 91 5.03 -6.90 3.64
N ARG A 92 6.27 -7.06 3.15
CA ARG A 92 7.40 -6.25 3.64
C ARG A 92 7.15 -4.77 3.43
N ARG A 93 6.73 -4.36 2.23
CA ARG A 93 6.45 -2.95 1.93
C ARG A 93 5.33 -2.38 2.79
N ALA A 94 4.28 -3.16 3.03
CA ALA A 94 3.13 -2.72 3.80
C ALA A 94 3.40 -2.66 5.30
N LEU A 95 4.24 -3.56 5.83
CA LEU A 95 4.44 -3.71 7.28
C LEU A 95 5.77 -3.17 7.79
N LEU A 96 6.80 -3.09 6.94
CA LEU A 96 8.18 -2.74 7.32
C LEU A 96 8.67 -1.44 6.67
N ASP A 97 8.22 -1.10 5.46
CA ASP A 97 8.71 0.11 4.75
C ASP A 97 7.95 1.41 5.13
N ASP A 98 7.21 1.42 6.24
CA ASP A 98 6.55 2.64 6.76
C ASP A 98 7.48 3.46 7.67
N ASP A 99 8.73 3.64 7.24
CA ASP A 99 9.67 4.56 7.88
C ASP A 99 9.59 5.98 7.29
N ARG A 100 8.70 6.22 6.33
CA ARG A 100 8.56 7.54 5.69
C ARG A 100 8.13 8.61 6.68
N PHE A 101 7.20 8.29 7.58
CA PHE A 101 6.76 9.23 8.61
C PHE A 101 7.87 9.52 9.63
N LYS A 102 8.56 8.48 10.12
CA LYS A 102 9.70 8.65 11.03
C LYS A 102 10.84 9.43 10.37
N ALA A 103 11.16 9.13 9.11
CA ALA A 103 12.17 9.84 8.35
C ALA A 103 11.78 11.31 8.12
N ALA A 104 10.50 11.58 7.86
CA ALA A 104 9.99 12.95 7.77
C ALA A 104 10.17 13.69 9.11
N LEU A 105 9.84 13.07 10.24
CA LEU A 105 10.07 13.65 11.58
C LEU A 105 11.56 13.88 11.85
N ALA A 106 12.44 12.93 11.50
CA ALA A 106 13.88 13.06 11.67
C ALA A 106 14.50 14.14 10.77
N SER A 107 13.86 14.45 9.63
CA SER A 107 14.28 15.53 8.74
C SER A 107 13.79 16.91 9.18
N MET A 108 12.86 16.98 10.13
CA MET A 108 12.41 18.26 10.67
C MET A 108 13.59 18.92 11.38
N PRO A 109 13.86 20.20 11.11
CA PRO A 109 14.89 20.92 11.84
C PRO A 109 14.54 20.94 13.32
N ASP A 110 15.56 20.85 14.17
CA ASP A 110 15.40 20.92 15.63
C ASP A 110 15.02 22.35 16.02
N VAL A 111 13.72 22.62 15.99
CA VAL A 111 13.12 23.93 16.28
C VAL A 111 12.04 23.76 17.34
N GLY A 112 12.08 24.63 18.35
CA GLY A 112 11.22 24.55 19.53
C GLY A 112 12.02 24.17 20.78
N LEU A 113 11.40 24.33 21.93
CA LEU A 113 11.94 23.93 23.22
C LEU A 113 11.02 22.86 23.82
N ASP A 114 11.57 21.93 24.61
CA ASP A 114 10.77 20.91 25.33
C ASP A 114 9.50 21.46 26.04
N PRO A 115 9.49 22.69 26.63
CA PRO A 115 8.29 23.30 27.20
C PRO A 115 7.13 23.52 26.22
N ASP A 116 7.38 23.62 24.90
CA ASP A 116 6.34 23.81 23.88
C ASP A 116 5.39 22.61 23.78
N PHE A 117 5.86 21.43 24.20
CA PHE A 117 5.08 20.18 24.24
C PHE A 117 4.57 19.84 25.64
N ALA A 118 4.75 20.71 26.62
CA ALA A 118 4.24 20.50 27.96
C ALA A 118 2.72 20.27 27.89
N ARG A 119 2.25 19.11 28.36
CA ARG A 119 0.82 18.83 28.55
C ARG A 119 0.46 19.18 29.99
N PRO A 120 -0.02 20.42 30.27
CA PRO A 120 -0.58 20.70 31.58
C PRO A 120 -1.71 19.71 31.86
N ARG A 121 -1.82 19.29 33.12
CA ARG A 121 -2.88 18.37 33.55
C ARG A 121 -4.22 19.03 33.26
N ASP A 122 -4.97 18.47 32.32
CA ASP A 122 -6.37 18.84 32.12
C ASP A 122 -7.16 18.32 33.33
N LEU A 123 -7.74 19.23 34.10
CA LEU A 123 -8.55 18.88 35.27
C LEU A 123 -9.94 18.34 34.88
N GLY A 124 -10.17 18.13 33.58
CA GLY A 124 -11.44 17.69 33.06
C GLY A 124 -12.45 18.83 33.10
N ARG A 125 -13.36 18.85 32.12
CA ARG A 125 -14.51 19.74 32.18
C ARG A 125 -15.46 19.21 33.28
N PRO A 126 -15.92 20.05 34.22
CA PRO A 126 -16.92 19.61 35.19
C PRO A 126 -18.18 19.16 34.45
N VAL A 127 -18.64 17.95 34.77
CA VAL A 127 -19.91 17.40 34.29
C VAL A 127 -20.86 17.45 35.48
N GLU A 128 -21.90 18.27 35.37
CA GLU A 128 -23.02 18.26 36.33
C GLU A 128 -23.77 16.94 36.15
N LEU A 129 -23.89 16.16 37.23
CA LEU A 129 -24.62 14.88 37.28
C LEU A 129 -26.04 15.09 37.81
#